data_AF-A0A9W4RLL3-F1
#
_entry.id   AF-A0A9W4RLL3-F1
#
_cell.length_a   1.000
_cell.length_b   1.000
_cell.length_c   1.000
_cell.angle_alpha   90.00
_cell.angle_beta   90.00
_cell.angle_gamma   90.00
#
_symmetry.space_group_name_H-M   'P 1'
#
loop_
_entity.id
_entity.type
_entity.pdbx_description
1 polymer ?
#
loop_
_entity_poly.entity_id
_entity_poly.type
_entity_poly.pdbx_seq_one_letter_code
_entity_poly.pdbx_strand_id
1 'polypeptide(L)'
;MDNQPGSVFWWQKADEIPLETWEHIASYVTNSKSLAAMARVNHKLRYVCDPKLYNSAVDEGRIQDAVLLAAAEGNLATLQKAKRYGAAFNKITPLAEPFEWVLNLWEEMMARDGPLSHKPDFTPPDAGWATALHVAAMNGHYHVVAWLLDEDVDIEAPARFCCECLPLVVQDPTNPTRYLGDYPAWTPLHYAICKGHSSVARLLLSAGASYGNLCVPQSSGR
;
A
#
# COMPACT_ATOMS: atom_id res chain seq x y z
N MET A 1 -58.65 5.25 9.44
CA MET A 1 -57.51 5.78 8.66
C MET A 1 -56.56 6.35 9.69
N ASP A 2 -55.77 5.47 10.32
CA ASP A 2 -54.99 5.80 11.50
C ASP A 2 -53.63 6.31 11.05
N ASN A 3 -53.41 7.60 11.30
CA ASN A 3 -52.17 8.31 11.05
C ASN A 3 -51.22 8.01 12.23
N GLN A 4 -50.26 7.09 12.06
CA GLN A 4 -49.24 6.87 13.09
C GLN A 4 -48.17 7.98 13.05
N PRO A 5 -47.91 8.68 14.17
CA PRO A 5 -46.87 9.69 14.23
C PRO A 5 -45.48 9.05 14.39
N GLY A 6 -44.56 9.43 13.50
CA GLY A 6 -43.13 9.57 13.82
C GLY A 6 -42.38 8.29 14.19
N SER A 7 -42.13 7.41 13.22
CA SER A 7 -40.98 6.50 13.30
C SER A 7 -39.70 7.32 13.13
N VAL A 8 -39.24 7.96 14.20
CA VAL A 8 -37.88 8.53 14.27
C VAL A 8 -36.93 7.35 14.22
N PHE A 9 -36.24 7.20 13.10
CA PHE A 9 -35.32 6.09 12.90
C PHE A 9 -34.17 6.17 13.92
N TRP A 10 -33.67 5.03 14.40
CA TRP A 10 -32.67 4.97 15.47
C TRP A 10 -31.39 5.76 15.17
N TRP A 11 -31.03 5.96 13.89
CA TRP A 11 -29.89 6.79 13.50
C TRP A 11 -30.13 8.29 13.73
N GLN A 12 -31.37 8.77 13.67
CA GLN A 12 -31.70 10.16 14.01
C GLN A 12 -31.49 10.43 15.51
N LYS A 13 -31.85 9.45 16.36
CA LYS A 13 -31.56 9.52 17.80
C LYS A 13 -30.06 9.41 18.11
N ALA A 14 -29.31 8.66 17.31
CA ALA A 14 -27.85 8.60 17.45
C ALA A 14 -27.18 9.95 17.13
N ASP A 15 -27.74 10.72 16.20
CA ASP A 15 -27.28 12.08 15.89
C ASP A 15 -27.67 13.11 16.96
N GLU A 16 -28.57 12.81 17.89
CA GLU A 16 -28.89 13.66 19.05
C GLU A 16 -27.91 13.46 20.23
N ILE A 17 -27.10 12.40 20.20
CA ILE A 17 -26.13 12.12 21.28
C ILE A 17 -24.94 13.10 21.19
N PRO A 18 -24.57 13.77 22.30
CA PRO A 18 -23.41 14.67 22.39
C PRO A 18 -22.08 13.97 22.07
N LEU A 19 -21.10 14.73 21.59
CA LEU A 19 -19.80 14.19 21.19
C LEU A 19 -19.04 13.58 22.38
N GLU A 20 -19.18 14.18 23.55
CA GLU A 20 -18.56 13.78 24.82
C GLU A 20 -18.99 12.37 25.24
N THR A 21 -20.26 12.02 24.99
CA THR A 21 -20.78 10.68 25.27
C THR A 21 -20.14 9.65 24.32
N TRP A 22 -19.97 10.01 23.05
CA TRP A 22 -19.27 9.16 22.09
C TRP A 22 -17.79 8.99 22.43
N GLU A 23 -17.13 10.06 22.88
CA GLU A 23 -15.74 10.01 23.39
C GLU A 23 -15.61 9.10 24.60
N HIS A 24 -16.57 9.18 25.53
CA HIS A 24 -16.60 8.33 26.71
C HIS A 24 -16.77 6.85 26.33
N ILE A 25 -17.70 6.52 25.43
CA ILE A 25 -17.86 5.15 24.92
C ILE A 25 -16.56 4.68 24.24
N ALA A 26 -15.96 5.52 23.40
CA ALA A 26 -14.71 5.21 22.72
C ALA A 26 -13.50 5.12 23.66
N SER A 27 -13.60 5.59 24.91
CA SER A 27 -12.55 5.45 25.93
C SER A 27 -12.41 4.01 26.44
N TYR A 28 -13.51 3.24 26.42
CA TYR A 28 -13.52 1.84 26.86
C TYR A 28 -13.01 0.86 25.78
N VAL A 29 -12.88 1.32 24.53
CA VAL A 29 -12.42 0.49 23.42
C VAL A 29 -10.94 0.74 23.20
N THR A 30 -10.10 -0.19 23.65
CA THR A 30 -8.63 -0.11 23.52
C THR A 30 -8.08 -0.88 22.33
N ASN A 31 -8.84 -1.83 21.78
CA ASN A 31 -8.42 -2.64 20.64
C ASN A 31 -8.62 -1.88 19.31
N SER A 32 -7.56 -1.82 18.49
CA SER A 32 -7.55 -1.18 17.17
C SER A 32 -8.60 -1.77 16.21
N LYS A 33 -8.85 -3.09 16.26
CA LYS A 33 -9.90 -3.74 15.45
C LYS A 33 -11.31 -3.27 15.84
N SER A 34 -11.57 -3.15 17.13
CA SER A 34 -12.86 -2.71 17.65
C SER A 34 -13.08 -1.22 17.39
N LEU A 35 -12.04 -0.40 17.50
CA LEU A 35 -12.06 1.01 17.10
C LEU A 35 -12.37 1.17 15.60
N ALA A 36 -11.74 0.37 14.75
CA ALA A 36 -12.01 0.37 13.31
C ALA A 36 -13.46 -0.04 12.99
N ALA A 37 -13.97 -1.08 13.67
CA ALA A 37 -15.37 -1.47 13.52
C ALA A 37 -16.33 -0.34 13.94
N MET A 38 -16.03 0.36 15.04
CA MET A 38 -16.85 1.46 15.54
C MET A 38 -16.79 2.69 14.63
N ALA A 39 -15.63 2.99 14.05
CA ALA A 39 -15.45 4.06 13.07
C ALA A 39 -16.28 3.84 11.78
N ARG A 40 -16.68 2.59 11.48
CA ARG A 40 -17.54 2.26 10.33
C ARG A 40 -19.04 2.48 10.59
N VAL A 41 -19.45 2.65 11.85
CA VAL A 41 -20.86 2.68 12.24
C VAL A 41 -21.52 4.02 11.91
N ASN A 42 -20.86 5.14 12.21
CA ASN A 42 -21.37 6.49 11.93
C ASN A 42 -20.21 7.51 11.85
N HIS A 43 -20.41 8.62 11.12
CA HIS A 43 -19.46 9.72 10.95
C HIS A 43 -18.99 10.36 12.27
N LYS A 44 -19.86 10.47 13.29
CA LYS A 44 -19.47 10.97 14.63
C LYS A 44 -18.50 10.03 15.32
N LEU A 45 -18.81 8.73 15.33
CA LEU A 45 -17.93 7.71 15.89
C LEU A 45 -16.62 7.65 15.12
N ARG A 46 -16.66 7.77 13.79
CA ARG A 46 -15.46 7.91 12.97
C ARG A 46 -14.60 9.10 13.40
N TYR A 47 -15.20 10.27 13.58
CA TYR A 47 -14.50 11.47 14.04
C TYR A 47 -13.80 11.25 15.39
N VAL A 48 -14.47 10.61 16.35
CA VAL A 48 -13.93 10.31 17.67
C VAL A 48 -12.85 9.20 17.65
N CYS A 49 -13.05 8.18 16.81
CA CYS A 49 -12.17 7.00 16.76
C CYS A 49 -10.92 7.24 15.92
N ASP A 50 -11.00 8.09 14.88
CA ASP A 50 -9.89 8.29 13.94
C ASP A 50 -8.59 8.72 14.63
N PRO A 51 -8.55 9.72 15.54
CA PRO A 51 -7.30 10.07 16.23
C PRO A 51 -6.68 8.88 16.96
N LYS A 52 -7.50 8.07 17.66
CA LYS A 52 -7.03 6.90 18.40
C LYS A 52 -6.52 5.81 17.46
N LEU A 53 -7.24 5.56 16.37
CA LEU A 53 -6.91 4.53 15.39
C LEU A 53 -5.59 4.85 14.66
N TYR A 54 -5.41 6.10 14.23
CA TYR A 54 -4.19 6.52 13.53
C TYR A 54 -2.99 6.61 14.47
N ASN A 55 -3.15 7.11 15.70
CA ASN A 55 -2.06 7.10 16.69
C ASN A 55 -1.64 5.68 17.04
N SER A 56 -2.59 4.76 17.32
CA SER A 56 -2.27 3.34 17.54
C SER A 56 -1.60 2.70 16.31
N ALA A 57 -2.00 3.05 15.09
CA ALA A 57 -1.33 2.57 13.89
C ALA A 57 0.11 3.10 13.74
N VAL A 58 0.39 4.33 14.15
CA VAL A 58 1.74 4.91 14.19
C VAL A 58 2.59 4.20 15.25
N ASP A 59 2.05 4.05 16.46
CA ASP A 59 2.73 3.40 17.60
C ASP A 59 3.09 1.93 17.28
N GLU A 60 2.18 1.23 16.60
CA GLU A 60 2.38 -0.16 16.17
C GLU A 60 3.18 -0.30 14.87
N GLY A 61 3.60 0.82 14.25
CA GLY A 61 4.34 0.82 12.98
C GLY A 61 3.53 0.39 11.74
N ARG A 62 2.22 0.12 11.90
CA ARG A 62 1.28 -0.35 10.86
C ARG A 62 0.68 0.78 10.02
N ILE A 63 1.00 2.04 10.32
CA ILE A 63 0.50 3.19 9.56
C ILE A 63 0.85 3.09 8.07
N GLN A 64 1.97 2.44 7.74
CA GLN A 64 2.42 2.26 6.36
C GLN A 64 1.55 1.27 5.58
N ASP A 65 1.05 0.23 6.22
CA ASP A 65 0.10 -0.72 5.60
C ASP A 65 -1.19 0.01 5.22
N ALA A 66 -1.65 0.89 6.12
CA ALA A 66 -2.83 1.72 5.86
C ALA A 66 -2.60 2.72 4.71
N VAL A 67 -1.38 3.28 4.59
CA VAL A 67 -0.99 4.13 3.46
C VAL A 67 -0.99 3.35 2.15
N LEU A 68 -0.36 2.16 2.12
CA LEU A 68 -0.34 1.31 0.92
C LEU A 68 -1.75 0.90 0.50
N LEU A 69 -2.59 0.47 1.44
CA LEU A 69 -3.99 0.11 1.17
C LEU A 69 -4.79 1.32 0.65
N ALA A 70 -4.65 2.48 1.28
CA ALA A 70 -5.33 3.70 0.82
C ALA A 70 -4.87 4.12 -0.58
N ALA A 71 -3.58 3.94 -0.90
CA ALA A 71 -3.05 4.16 -2.24
C ALA A 71 -3.58 3.12 -3.25
N ALA A 72 -3.73 1.85 -2.86
CA ALA A 72 -4.29 0.78 -3.68
C ALA A 72 -5.77 1.00 -4.02
N GLU A 73 -6.54 1.53 -3.06
CA GLU A 73 -7.96 1.82 -3.22
C GLU A 73 -8.24 3.17 -3.89
N GLY A 74 -7.22 4.03 -4.04
CA GLY A 74 -7.39 5.38 -4.56
C GLY A 74 -8.01 6.35 -3.53
N ASN A 75 -7.95 6.02 -2.24
CA ASN A 75 -8.58 6.77 -1.18
C ASN A 75 -7.71 7.96 -0.70
N LEU A 76 -7.76 9.05 -1.47
CA LEU A 76 -7.02 10.28 -1.19
C LEU A 76 -7.32 10.87 0.20
N ALA A 77 -8.57 10.80 0.66
CA ALA A 77 -8.96 11.34 1.97
C ALA A 77 -8.26 10.62 3.14
N THR A 78 -8.09 9.30 3.02
CA THR A 78 -7.37 8.49 4.00
C THR A 78 -5.86 8.79 3.98
N LEU A 79 -5.26 9.00 2.80
CA LEU A 79 -3.86 9.40 2.68
C LEU A 79 -3.58 10.78 3.29
N GLN A 80 -4.42 11.77 2.98
CA GLN A 80 -4.32 13.11 3.56
C GLN A 80 -4.50 13.08 5.08
N LYS A 81 -5.39 12.22 5.58
CA LYS A 81 -5.53 12.01 7.02
C LYS A 81 -4.28 11.36 7.61
N ALA A 82 -3.76 10.30 6.99
CA ALA A 82 -2.52 9.64 7.42
C ALA A 82 -1.33 10.62 7.49
N LYS A 83 -1.20 11.54 6.51
CA LYS A 83 -0.20 12.60 6.54
C LYS A 83 -0.27 13.47 7.80
N ARG A 84 -1.47 13.86 8.23
CA ARG A 84 -1.67 14.69 9.44
C ARG A 84 -1.17 14.01 10.72
N TYR A 85 -1.11 12.67 10.73
CA TYR A 85 -0.60 11.87 11.83
C TYR A 85 0.88 11.45 11.63
N GLY A 86 1.58 12.04 10.66
CA GLY A 86 3.02 11.81 10.46
C GLY A 86 3.37 10.60 9.60
N ALA A 87 2.44 10.08 8.79
CA ALA A 87 2.76 9.01 7.85
C ALA A 87 3.76 9.50 6.78
N ALA A 88 4.81 8.72 6.55
CA ALA A 88 5.80 8.97 5.50
C ALA A 88 5.39 8.25 4.20
N PHE A 89 5.49 8.92 3.05
CA PHE A 89 5.11 8.34 1.74
C PHE A 89 6.29 7.75 0.95
N ASN A 90 7.52 8.09 1.33
CA ASN A 90 8.76 7.59 0.71
C ASN A 90 9.24 6.24 1.27
N LYS A 91 8.54 5.69 2.26
CA LYS A 91 8.97 4.45 2.89
C LYS A 91 8.63 3.27 1.99
N ILE A 92 9.68 2.58 1.52
CA ILE A 92 9.55 1.25 0.94
C ILE A 92 9.01 0.32 2.01
N THR A 93 7.86 -0.28 1.74
CA THR A 93 7.13 -1.11 2.70
C THR A 93 6.90 -2.49 2.07
N PRO A 94 7.13 -3.59 2.83
CA PRO A 94 6.80 -4.93 2.38
C PRO A 94 5.32 -5.04 2.00
N LEU A 95 5.03 -5.76 0.93
CA LEU A 95 3.66 -6.06 0.56
C LEU A 95 3.16 -7.18 1.47
N ALA A 96 2.09 -6.93 2.22
CA ALA A 96 1.59 -7.85 3.25
C ALA A 96 1.25 -9.25 2.73
N GLU A 97 0.88 -9.37 1.45
CA GLU A 97 0.59 -10.64 0.80
C GLU A 97 1.42 -10.76 -0.49
N PRO A 98 2.27 -11.79 -0.62
CA PRO A 98 2.98 -12.06 -1.86
C PRO A 98 1.98 -12.43 -2.96
N PHE A 99 2.21 -11.93 -4.18
CA PHE A 99 1.39 -12.30 -5.33
C PHE A 99 1.52 -13.81 -5.61
N GLU A 100 0.45 -14.44 -6.06
CA GLU A 100 0.39 -15.89 -6.34
C GLU A 100 1.54 -16.35 -7.24
N TRP A 101 1.89 -15.57 -8.26
CA TRP A 101 3.01 -15.88 -9.15
C TRP A 101 4.37 -15.89 -8.43
N VAL A 102 4.56 -15.07 -7.39
CA VAL A 102 5.79 -15.03 -6.58
C VAL A 102 5.90 -16.31 -5.74
N LEU A 103 4.77 -16.78 -5.20
CA LEU A 103 4.71 -18.05 -4.48
C LEU A 103 5.04 -19.22 -5.41
N ASN A 104 4.42 -19.26 -6.59
CA ASN A 104 4.67 -20.31 -7.58
C ASN A 104 6.14 -20.31 -8.03
N LEU A 105 6.70 -19.12 -8.33
CA LEU A 105 8.12 -18.99 -8.68
C LEU A 105 9.04 -19.47 -7.55
N TRP A 106 8.70 -19.15 -6.31
CA TRP A 106 9.46 -19.61 -5.15
C TRP A 106 9.40 -21.14 -4.98
N GLU A 107 8.22 -21.74 -5.12
CA GLU A 107 8.03 -23.19 -5.06
C GLU A 107 8.80 -23.92 -6.16
N GLU A 108 8.70 -23.46 -7.41
CA GLU A 108 9.44 -24.01 -8.55
C GLU A 108 10.96 -23.96 -8.32
N MET A 109 11.47 -22.85 -7.78
CA MET A 109 12.90 -22.70 -7.46
C MET A 109 13.35 -23.67 -6.36
N MET A 110 12.58 -23.76 -5.27
CA MET A 110 12.89 -24.68 -4.17
C MET A 110 12.84 -26.15 -4.61
N ALA A 111 11.96 -26.50 -5.56
CA ALA A 111 11.86 -27.82 -6.14
C ALA A 111 13.02 -28.15 -7.10
N ARG A 112 13.49 -27.16 -7.89
CA ARG A 112 14.58 -27.35 -8.86
C ARG A 112 15.95 -27.46 -8.19
N ASP A 113 16.24 -26.54 -7.27
CA ASP A 113 17.60 -26.33 -6.76
C ASP A 113 17.83 -26.96 -5.37
N GLY A 114 16.79 -27.58 -4.77
CA GLY A 114 16.84 -28.17 -3.43
C GLY A 114 17.05 -27.11 -2.32
N PRO A 115 17.33 -27.52 -1.06
CA PRO A 115 17.81 -26.58 -0.07
C PRO A 115 19.19 -26.09 -0.52
N LEU A 116 19.20 -24.89 -1.12
CA LEU A 116 20.38 -24.23 -1.64
C LEU A 116 21.56 -24.32 -0.66
N SER A 117 22.80 -24.46 -1.16
CA SER A 117 23.98 -24.19 -0.32
C SER A 117 24.02 -22.72 0.14
N HIS A 118 23.33 -21.84 -0.59
CA HIS A 118 23.06 -20.44 -0.26
C HIS A 118 21.55 -20.22 -0.10
N LYS A 119 21.05 -20.24 1.13
CA LYS A 119 19.66 -19.91 1.45
C LYS A 119 19.28 -18.55 0.81
N PRO A 120 18.07 -18.37 0.24
CA PRO A 120 17.67 -17.07 -0.28
C PRO A 120 17.67 -16.07 0.88
N ASP A 121 18.19 -14.86 0.65
CA ASP A 121 18.30 -13.81 1.68
C ASP A 121 16.94 -13.23 2.12
N PHE A 122 15.84 -13.70 1.56
CA PHE A 122 14.49 -13.22 1.85
C PHE A 122 13.47 -14.37 1.80
N THR A 123 12.32 -14.19 2.45
CA THR A 123 11.17 -15.11 2.38
C THR A 123 10.10 -14.54 1.43
N PRO A 124 9.19 -15.34 0.86
CA PRO A 124 8.18 -14.82 -0.08
C PRO A 124 7.40 -13.60 0.42
N PRO A 125 6.96 -13.54 1.69
CA PRO A 125 6.34 -12.33 2.26
C PRO A 125 7.25 -11.08 2.22
N ASP A 126 8.56 -11.26 2.33
CA ASP A 126 9.54 -10.17 2.29
C ASP A 126 10.05 -9.89 0.86
N ALA A 127 9.64 -10.70 -0.11
CA ALA A 127 10.14 -10.62 -1.49
C ALA A 127 9.64 -9.34 -2.17
N GLY A 128 8.35 -9.03 -1.99
CA GLY A 128 7.67 -7.91 -2.60
C GLY A 128 7.69 -6.68 -1.71
N TRP A 129 8.07 -5.54 -2.27
CA TRP A 129 8.09 -4.26 -1.56
C TRP A 129 7.84 -3.12 -2.53
N ALA A 130 7.14 -2.09 -2.03
CA ALA A 130 6.72 -0.95 -2.83
C ALA A 130 6.52 0.30 -1.98
N THR A 131 6.41 1.45 -2.63
CA THR A 131 5.93 2.70 -2.00
C THR A 131 4.48 2.97 -2.37
N ALA A 132 3.84 3.93 -1.69
CA ALA A 132 2.48 4.37 -2.00
C ALA A 132 2.33 4.78 -3.48
N LEU A 133 3.35 5.42 -4.05
CA LEU A 133 3.35 5.89 -5.44
C LEU A 133 3.28 4.73 -6.43
N HIS A 134 4.01 3.64 -6.19
CA HIS A 134 3.96 2.44 -7.02
C HIS A 134 2.57 1.83 -7.06
N VAL A 135 1.96 1.65 -5.90
CA VAL A 135 0.66 1.00 -5.77
C VAL A 135 -0.45 1.88 -6.36
N ALA A 136 -0.39 3.19 -6.16
CA ALA A 136 -1.31 4.14 -6.81
C ALA A 136 -1.13 4.13 -8.34
N ALA A 137 0.11 4.07 -8.82
CA ALA A 137 0.42 4.05 -10.25
C ALA A 137 -0.01 2.75 -10.93
N MET A 138 0.22 1.62 -10.28
CA MET A 138 -0.17 0.28 -10.72
C MET A 138 -1.69 0.12 -10.84
N ASN A 139 -2.47 0.81 -10.01
CA ASN A 139 -3.93 0.77 -10.05
C ASN A 139 -4.56 1.93 -10.85
N GLY A 140 -3.75 2.83 -11.41
CA GLY A 140 -4.23 3.91 -12.27
C GLY A 140 -4.89 5.09 -11.55
N HIS A 141 -4.63 5.26 -10.25
CA HIS A 141 -5.28 6.28 -9.42
C HIS A 141 -4.69 7.68 -9.65
N TYR A 142 -5.06 8.30 -10.77
CA TYR A 142 -4.51 9.59 -11.22
C TYR A 142 -4.48 10.67 -10.14
N HIS A 143 -5.58 10.88 -9.41
CA HIS A 143 -5.66 11.93 -8.38
C HIS A 143 -4.77 11.64 -7.17
N VAL A 144 -4.60 10.36 -6.82
CA VAL A 144 -3.68 9.97 -5.74
C VAL A 144 -2.24 10.15 -6.20
N VAL A 145 -1.90 9.75 -7.43
CA VAL A 145 -0.55 9.96 -7.99
C VAL A 145 -0.23 11.45 -8.06
N ALA A 146 -1.13 12.28 -8.56
CA ALA A 146 -0.92 13.73 -8.64
C ALA A 146 -0.66 14.32 -7.25
N TRP A 147 -1.47 13.95 -6.27
CA TRP A 147 -1.28 14.41 -4.90
C TRP A 147 0.03 13.89 -4.29
N LEU A 148 0.39 12.62 -4.50
CA LEU A 148 1.66 12.08 -4.00
C LEU A 148 2.87 12.78 -4.62
N LEU A 149 2.81 13.16 -5.90
CA LEU A 149 3.89 13.90 -6.56
C LEU A 149 4.08 15.31 -5.98
N ASP A 150 3.01 15.93 -5.47
CA ASP A 150 3.11 17.19 -4.72
C ASP A 150 3.76 17.00 -3.32
N GLU A 151 3.93 15.75 -2.88
CA GLU A 151 4.35 15.38 -1.52
C GLU A 151 5.82 14.91 -1.44
N ASP A 152 6.76 15.67 -2.02
CA ASP A 152 8.24 15.43 -1.99
C ASP A 152 8.62 13.94 -2.05
N VAL A 153 7.93 13.19 -2.90
CA VAL A 153 8.13 11.75 -3.03
C VAL A 153 9.25 11.45 -4.01
N ASP A 154 10.01 10.39 -3.74
CA ASP A 154 10.95 9.86 -4.71
C ASP A 154 10.20 9.19 -5.87
N ILE A 155 10.16 9.88 -7.00
CA ILE A 155 9.52 9.44 -8.24
C ILE A 155 10.22 8.25 -8.89
N GLU A 156 11.50 8.04 -8.57
CA GLU A 156 12.33 6.93 -9.08
C GLU A 156 12.56 5.87 -8.01
N ALA A 157 11.80 5.91 -6.90
CA ALA A 157 11.89 4.90 -5.86
C ALA A 157 11.80 3.50 -6.48
N PRO A 158 12.62 2.53 -6.04
CA PRO A 158 12.50 1.18 -6.55
C PRO A 158 11.30 0.46 -5.92
N ALA A 159 10.77 -0.54 -6.62
CA ALA A 159 9.86 -1.55 -6.08
C ALA A 159 10.11 -2.91 -6.73
N ARG A 160 9.69 -3.99 -6.06
CA ARG A 160 9.93 -5.35 -6.51
C ARG A 160 8.66 -6.19 -6.49
N PHE A 161 8.54 -7.05 -7.50
CA PHE A 161 7.52 -8.08 -7.61
C PHE A 161 6.05 -7.63 -7.56
N CYS A 162 5.73 -6.35 -7.79
CA CYS A 162 4.35 -5.91 -7.99
C CYS A 162 3.76 -6.25 -9.38
N CYS A 163 4.58 -6.78 -10.28
CA CYS A 163 4.18 -7.26 -11.59
C CYS A 163 5.12 -8.36 -12.09
N GLU A 164 4.63 -9.20 -13.00
CA GLU A 164 5.38 -10.28 -13.66
C GLU A 164 6.34 -9.77 -14.76
N CYS A 165 6.45 -8.45 -14.93
CA CYS A 165 7.39 -7.85 -15.86
C CYS A 165 8.84 -8.23 -15.42
N LEU A 166 9.45 -9.17 -16.16
CA LEU A 166 10.86 -9.56 -16.03
C LEU A 166 11.68 -8.77 -17.06
N PRO A 167 12.93 -8.36 -16.76
CA PRO A 167 13.75 -7.73 -17.78
C PRO A 167 14.00 -8.76 -18.89
N LEU A 168 13.97 -8.29 -20.14
CA LEU A 168 14.34 -9.08 -21.32
C LEU A 168 15.80 -9.59 -21.28
N VAL A 169 16.59 -9.15 -20.31
CA VAL A 169 17.97 -9.61 -20.10
C VAL A 169 18.01 -10.55 -18.90
N VAL A 170 18.07 -11.83 -19.20
CA VAL A 170 19.08 -12.84 -18.83
C VAL A 170 18.41 -14.20 -19.11
N GLN A 171 18.01 -14.47 -20.36
CA GLN A 171 18.20 -15.83 -20.88
C GLN A 171 19.71 -15.96 -21.12
N ASP A 172 20.48 -15.97 -20.03
CA ASP A 172 21.83 -16.47 -20.10
C ASP A 172 21.70 -17.99 -19.92
N PRO A 173 21.84 -18.78 -21.00
CA PRO A 173 21.78 -20.23 -20.91
C PRO A 173 22.89 -20.81 -20.02
N THR A 174 23.87 -19.99 -19.60
CA THR A 174 24.99 -20.40 -18.74
C THR A 174 24.75 -20.14 -17.24
N ASN A 175 23.71 -19.37 -16.88
CA ASN A 175 23.32 -19.15 -15.48
C ASN A 175 21.89 -19.65 -15.22
N PRO A 176 21.70 -20.98 -15.02
CA PRO A 176 20.39 -21.58 -14.78
C PRO A 176 19.81 -21.20 -13.41
N THR A 177 20.65 -20.72 -12.48
CA THR A 177 20.25 -20.28 -11.14
C THR A 177 19.93 -18.79 -11.16
N ARG A 178 18.79 -18.44 -11.74
CA ARG A 178 18.20 -17.10 -11.53
C ARG A 178 17.78 -16.99 -10.08
N TYR A 179 18.56 -16.31 -9.24
CA TYR A 179 18.14 -16.08 -7.86
C TYR A 179 17.08 -14.98 -7.81
N LEU A 180 16.16 -15.11 -6.88
CA LEU A 180 15.13 -14.11 -6.67
C LEU A 180 15.70 -12.74 -6.28
N GLY A 181 16.97 -12.63 -5.90
CA GLY A 181 17.73 -11.39 -5.67
C GLY A 181 18.24 -10.70 -6.95
N ASP A 182 18.36 -11.43 -8.06
CA ASP A 182 18.86 -10.94 -9.35
C ASP A 182 17.79 -10.23 -10.21
N TYR A 183 16.51 -10.35 -9.82
CA TYR A 183 15.45 -9.60 -10.47
C TYR A 183 15.62 -8.08 -10.27
N PRO A 184 15.34 -7.27 -11.29
CA PRO A 184 15.44 -5.84 -11.18
C PRO A 184 14.30 -5.31 -10.30
N ALA A 185 14.59 -4.18 -9.67
CA ALA A 185 13.54 -3.31 -9.18
C ALA A 185 13.02 -2.41 -10.31
N TRP A 186 11.75 -2.06 -10.25
CA TRP A 186 11.08 -1.22 -11.24
C TRP A 186 10.61 0.09 -10.61
N THR A 187 10.49 1.13 -11.43
CA THR A 187 10.01 2.45 -11.01
C THR A 187 8.48 2.55 -11.08
N PRO A 188 7.84 3.54 -10.43
CA PRO A 188 6.39 3.75 -10.52
C PRO A 188 5.90 3.92 -11.97
N LEU A 189 6.72 4.54 -12.84
CA LEU A 189 6.41 4.69 -14.26
C LEU A 189 6.30 3.33 -14.96
N HIS A 190 7.19 2.39 -14.67
CA HIS A 190 7.11 1.04 -15.22
C HIS A 190 5.77 0.38 -14.88
N TYR A 191 5.32 0.46 -13.62
CA TYR A 191 4.05 -0.16 -13.23
C TYR A 191 2.85 0.50 -13.91
N ALA A 192 2.85 1.84 -14.05
CA ALA A 192 1.80 2.53 -14.81
C ALA A 192 1.75 2.04 -16.27
N ILE A 193 2.90 1.80 -16.90
CA ILE A 193 2.99 1.30 -18.28
C ILE A 193 2.61 -0.18 -18.38
N CYS A 194 3.20 -1.05 -17.53
CA CYS A 194 2.96 -2.51 -17.48
C CYS A 194 1.46 -2.80 -17.25
N LYS A 195 0.73 -1.93 -16.55
CA LYS A 195 -0.73 -2.03 -16.33
C LYS A 195 -1.60 -1.22 -17.31
N GLY A 196 -0.99 -0.52 -18.27
CA GLY A 196 -1.71 0.22 -19.32
C GLY A 196 -2.32 1.56 -18.89
N HIS A 197 -1.96 2.08 -17.72
CA HIS A 197 -2.46 3.35 -17.17
C HIS A 197 -1.77 4.56 -17.80
N SER A 198 -2.10 4.81 -19.08
CA SER A 198 -1.47 5.85 -19.90
C SER A 198 -1.60 7.28 -19.34
N SER A 199 -2.70 7.60 -18.66
CA SER A 199 -2.90 8.92 -18.01
C SER A 199 -1.91 9.13 -16.86
N VAL A 200 -1.72 8.11 -16.04
CA VAL A 200 -0.74 8.10 -14.94
C VAL A 200 0.68 8.11 -15.48
N ALA A 201 0.98 7.30 -16.50
CA ALA A 201 2.31 7.29 -17.12
C ALA A 201 2.68 8.67 -17.68
N ARG A 202 1.74 9.35 -18.35
CA ARG A 202 1.93 10.73 -18.81
C ARG A 202 2.15 11.71 -17.66
N LEU A 203 1.42 11.57 -16.57
CA LEU A 203 1.60 12.41 -15.37
C LEU A 203 2.99 12.23 -14.76
N LEU A 204 3.43 10.99 -14.56
CA LEU A 204 4.77 10.67 -14.05
C LEU A 204 5.86 11.23 -14.96
N LEU A 205 5.75 11.05 -16.28
CA LEU A 205 6.68 11.64 -17.25
C LEU A 205 6.70 13.18 -17.19
N SER A 206 5.53 13.81 -17.05
CA SER A 206 5.45 15.28 -16.92
C SER A 206 6.06 15.80 -15.62
N ALA A 207 6.08 14.97 -14.57
CA ALA A 207 6.73 15.25 -13.29
C ALA A 207 8.24 14.93 -13.30
N GLY A 208 8.80 14.50 -14.44
CA GLY A 208 10.23 14.25 -14.60
C GLY A 208 10.66 12.80 -14.39
N ALA A 209 9.72 11.84 -14.34
CA ALA A 209 10.07 10.43 -14.25
C ALA A 209 10.93 10.00 -15.44
N SER A 210 11.98 9.24 -15.17
CA SER A 210 12.90 8.78 -16.20
C SER A 210 12.29 7.61 -16.97
N TYR A 211 12.47 7.62 -18.30
CA TYR A 211 12.13 6.47 -19.15
C TYR A 211 13.31 5.51 -19.34
N GLY A 212 14.50 5.88 -18.84
CA GLY A 212 15.77 5.18 -19.10
C GLY A 212 16.39 4.47 -17.90
N ASN A 213 16.04 4.83 -16.66
CA ASN A 213 16.62 4.20 -15.48
C ASN A 213 15.77 2.99 -15.06
N LEU A 214 16.14 1.83 -15.59
CA LEU A 214 15.90 0.58 -14.88
C LEU A 214 16.87 0.57 -13.72
N CYS A 215 16.52 1.24 -12.62
CA CYS A 215 17.37 1.26 -11.44
C CYS A 215 17.39 -0.15 -10.86
N VAL A 216 18.33 -0.96 -11.33
CA VAL A 216 18.75 -2.20 -10.68
C VAL A 216 19.67 -1.73 -9.57
N PRO A 217 19.26 -1.72 -8.28
CA PRO A 217 20.27 -1.70 -7.25
C PRO A 217 21.10 -2.95 -7.52
N GLN A 218 22.34 -2.75 -8.01
CA GLN A 218 23.34 -3.79 -7.95
C GLN A 218 23.34 -4.24 -6.50
N SER A 219 23.36 -5.55 -6.28
CA SER A 219 23.73 -6.13 -5.00
C SER A 219 25.05 -5.47 -4.59
N SER A 220 24.97 -4.38 -3.84
CA SER A 220 26.14 -3.72 -3.27
C SER A 220 26.61 -4.71 -2.23
N GLY A 221 27.66 -5.44 -2.57
CA GLY A 221 28.21 -6.46 -1.72
C GLY A 221 28.49 -5.92 -0.33
N ARG A 222 27.81 -6.49 0.67
CA ARG A 222 28.37 -7.19 1.84
C ARG A 222 27.28 -7.52 2.82
#